data_AF-A0A947QJ81-F1
#
_entry.id   AF-A0A947QJ81-F1
#
_cell.length_a   1.000
_cell.length_b   1.000
_cell.length_c   1.000
_cell.angle_alpha   90.00
_cell.angle_beta   90.00
_cell.angle_gamma   90.00
#
_symmetry.space_group_name_H-M   'P 1'
#
loop_
_entity.id
_entity.type
_entity.pdbx_description
1 polymer ?
#
loop_
_entity_poly.entity_id
_entity_poly.type
_entity_poly.pdbx_seq_one_letter_code
_entity_poly.pdbx_strand_id
1 'polypeptide(L)'
;MARSLKEFKSSYLELINNFLWRQWSALGVAGYAESRDNWFIDPEALLLFTCSLGRYDARLFDEMLDWLDVNGTLINIQRLRNIQKKEQFNSEKVLKAIASIMSKRSKYFKWKTLALLNREELINKEENLFLTKEGNTIESFGTPDKDFQEYGLIRGKIEFRGHTQPVRILQNTGLLIKLRALLGVNTRCEIILHLLTHNSAHPALIAKETYYAQKTIQDLLVEMSHSGLINISLVGKEKHYWLDRVKWFDFLKIQNDSLRWVKWPEMFKALEETWLKINDDKLLNYDSLLLSSELRVLMQKIKPKIESAGFLGTLSDEKLFFGENYTEVFYNDLKKLFE
;
A
#
# COMPACT_ATOMS: atom_id res chain seq x y z
N MET A 1 26.72 -8.57 -15.53
CA MET A 1 26.06 -7.25 -15.51
C MET A 1 24.63 -7.30 -16.02
N ALA A 2 24.37 -7.41 -17.33
CA ALA A 2 22.99 -7.61 -17.83
C ALA A 2 22.32 -8.86 -17.22
N ARG A 3 23.10 -9.93 -16.99
CA ARG A 3 22.65 -11.14 -16.30
C ARG A 3 22.33 -10.91 -14.81
N SER A 4 23.15 -10.16 -14.07
CA SER A 4 22.93 -9.90 -12.64
C SER A 4 21.74 -8.96 -12.40
N LEU A 5 21.53 -7.96 -13.27
CA LEU A 5 20.33 -7.10 -13.19
C LEU A 5 19.04 -7.86 -13.53
N LYS A 6 19.06 -8.75 -14.53
CA LYS A 6 17.91 -9.61 -14.86
C LYS A 6 17.57 -10.60 -13.73
N GLU A 7 18.59 -11.20 -13.13
CA GLU A 7 18.43 -12.07 -11.96
C GLU A 7 17.87 -11.28 -10.77
N PHE A 8 18.40 -10.08 -10.50
CA PHE A 8 17.87 -9.20 -9.46
C PHE A 8 16.43 -8.78 -9.71
N LYS A 9 16.08 -8.35 -10.93
CA LYS A 9 14.71 -7.99 -11.33
C LYS A 9 13.73 -9.12 -11.03
N SER A 10 14.09 -10.35 -11.44
CA SER A 10 13.24 -11.53 -11.20
C SER A 10 13.08 -11.81 -9.71
N SER A 11 14.18 -11.76 -8.95
CA SER A 11 14.17 -11.95 -7.49
C SER A 11 13.36 -10.87 -6.76
N TYR A 12 13.48 -9.61 -7.18
CA TYR A 12 12.77 -8.50 -6.55
C TYR A 12 11.25 -8.57 -6.80
N LEU A 13 10.83 -8.94 -8.02
CA LEU A 13 9.42 -9.17 -8.31
C LEU A 13 8.85 -10.32 -7.47
N GLU A 14 9.61 -11.39 -7.30
CA GLU A 14 9.22 -12.52 -6.45
C GLU A 14 9.05 -12.09 -4.99
N LEU A 15 9.96 -11.28 -4.45
CA LEU A 15 9.83 -10.72 -3.10
C LEU A 15 8.59 -9.85 -2.94
N ILE A 16 8.30 -8.98 -3.92
CA ILE A 16 7.08 -8.16 -3.94
C ILE A 16 5.83 -9.06 -3.96
N ASN A 17 5.80 -10.06 -4.84
CA ASN A 17 4.64 -10.96 -4.96
C ASN A 17 4.42 -11.75 -3.67
N ASN A 18 5.48 -12.32 -3.10
CA ASN A 18 5.41 -13.04 -1.83
C ASN A 18 4.92 -12.12 -0.71
N PHE A 19 5.39 -10.87 -0.68
CA PHE A 19 4.94 -9.89 0.29
C PHE A 19 3.47 -9.52 0.10
N LEU A 20 3.02 -9.24 -1.13
CA LEU A 20 1.62 -8.95 -1.44
C LEU A 20 0.71 -10.11 -1.04
N TRP A 21 1.06 -11.35 -1.40
CA TRP A 21 0.34 -12.55 -0.97
C TRP A 21 0.29 -12.66 0.56
N ARG A 22 1.40 -12.38 1.26
CA ARG A 22 1.43 -12.36 2.74
C ARG A 22 0.47 -11.33 3.32
N GLN A 23 0.45 -10.11 2.81
CA GLN A 23 -0.42 -9.04 3.32
C GLN A 23 -1.90 -9.32 3.00
N TRP A 24 -2.23 -9.73 1.78
CA TRP A 24 -3.60 -10.05 1.41
C TRP A 24 -4.14 -11.29 2.15
N SER A 25 -3.31 -12.33 2.35
CA SER A 25 -3.69 -13.52 3.11
C SER A 25 -4.00 -13.17 4.57
N ALA A 26 -3.24 -12.24 5.18
CA ALA A 26 -3.52 -11.75 6.52
C ALA A 26 -4.87 -10.99 6.62
N LEU A 27 -5.34 -10.41 5.52
CA LEU A 27 -6.67 -9.81 5.41
C LEU A 27 -7.77 -10.81 5.04
N GLY A 28 -7.48 -12.11 4.91
CA GLY A 28 -8.47 -13.14 4.63
C GLY A 28 -8.61 -13.52 3.16
N VAL A 29 -7.70 -13.07 2.28
CA VAL A 29 -7.58 -13.71 0.94
C VAL A 29 -7.11 -15.16 1.12
N ALA A 30 -7.66 -16.08 0.31
CA ALA A 30 -7.24 -17.48 0.35
C ALA A 30 -5.78 -17.60 -0.13
N GLY A 31 -4.88 -17.91 0.79
CA GLY A 31 -3.45 -18.03 0.50
C GLY A 31 -2.69 -18.76 1.60
N TYR A 32 -1.43 -19.08 1.32
CA TYR A 32 -0.61 -19.97 2.15
C TYR A 32 0.17 -19.25 3.27
N ALA A 33 0.14 -17.92 3.31
CA ALA A 33 1.01 -17.13 4.17
C ALA A 33 0.31 -16.76 5.49
N GLU A 34 0.76 -17.34 6.60
CA GLU A 34 0.45 -16.81 7.92
C GLU A 34 1.37 -15.62 8.22
N SER A 35 0.80 -14.43 8.38
CA SER A 35 1.56 -13.27 8.88
C SER A 35 1.48 -13.20 10.41
N ARG A 36 2.63 -13.09 11.06
CA ARG A 36 2.78 -12.63 12.45
C ARG A 36 3.45 -11.27 12.50
N ASP A 37 3.26 -10.48 11.45
CA ASP A 37 3.85 -9.15 11.33
C ASP A 37 3.42 -8.29 12.53
N ASN A 38 4.36 -7.52 13.08
CA ASN A 38 4.12 -6.67 14.24
C ASN A 38 3.52 -5.31 13.85
N TRP A 39 2.94 -5.17 12.65
CA TRP A 39 2.33 -3.96 12.13
C TRP A 39 0.89 -4.20 11.70
N PHE A 40 0.13 -3.12 11.56
CA PHE A 40 -1.18 -3.16 10.89
C PHE A 40 -1.01 -3.15 9.37
N ILE A 41 -2.03 -3.59 8.64
CA ILE A 41 -2.11 -3.46 7.18
C ILE A 41 -2.98 -2.26 6.83
N ASP A 42 -2.45 -1.39 5.98
CA ASP A 42 -3.19 -0.29 5.38
C ASP A 42 -3.86 -0.76 4.09
N PRO A 43 -5.20 -0.97 4.07
CA PRO A 43 -5.88 -1.54 2.92
C PRO A 43 -5.96 -0.58 1.73
N GLU A 44 -5.92 0.75 1.96
CA GLU A 44 -5.88 1.71 0.85
C GLU A 44 -4.51 1.72 0.18
N ALA A 45 -3.43 1.75 0.96
CA ALA A 45 -2.08 1.71 0.42
C ALA A 45 -1.82 0.38 -0.29
N LEU A 46 -2.25 -0.74 0.31
CA LEU A 46 -2.10 -2.07 -0.27
C LEU A 46 -2.87 -2.19 -1.59
N LEU A 47 -4.08 -1.65 -1.67
CA LEU A 47 -4.85 -1.61 -2.90
C LEU A 47 -4.14 -0.82 -4.00
N LEU A 48 -3.66 0.41 -3.71
CA LEU A 48 -2.95 1.23 -4.70
C LEU A 48 -1.69 0.55 -5.22
N PHE A 49 -0.94 -0.09 -4.32
CA PHE A 49 0.26 -0.83 -4.68
C PHE A 49 -0.08 -2.07 -5.52
N THR A 50 -1.13 -2.80 -5.15
CA THR A 50 -1.62 -3.97 -5.91
C THR A 50 -2.15 -3.58 -7.29
N CYS A 51 -2.80 -2.44 -7.43
CA CYS A 51 -3.22 -1.93 -8.74
C CYS A 51 -2.02 -1.65 -9.68
N SER A 52 -0.82 -1.43 -9.13
CA SER A 52 0.41 -1.25 -9.89
C SER A 52 1.12 -2.59 -10.11
N LEU A 53 1.51 -3.27 -9.03
CA LEU A 53 2.38 -4.46 -9.07
C LEU A 53 1.60 -5.77 -9.17
N GLY A 54 0.31 -5.81 -8.81
CA GLY A 54 -0.54 -6.99 -9.00
C GLY A 54 -0.78 -7.32 -10.48
N ARG A 55 -0.44 -6.41 -11.41
CA ARG A 55 -0.45 -6.68 -12.86
C ARG A 55 0.50 -7.81 -13.26
N TYR A 56 1.48 -8.14 -12.43
CA TYR A 56 2.44 -9.24 -12.65
C TYR A 56 1.99 -10.59 -12.08
N ASP A 57 0.86 -10.63 -11.37
CA ASP A 57 0.24 -11.85 -10.84
C ASP A 57 -1.28 -11.76 -10.95
N ALA A 58 -1.82 -12.31 -12.05
CA ALA A 58 -3.26 -12.29 -12.31
C ALA A 58 -4.09 -12.99 -11.22
N ARG A 59 -3.53 -14.00 -10.53
CA ARG A 59 -4.24 -14.73 -9.47
C ARG A 59 -4.41 -13.82 -8.26
N LEU A 60 -3.34 -13.17 -7.83
CA LEU A 60 -3.40 -12.21 -6.73
C LEU A 60 -4.39 -11.08 -7.04
N PHE A 61 -4.36 -10.57 -8.27
CA PHE A 61 -5.26 -9.52 -8.70
C PHE A 61 -6.73 -9.93 -8.59
N ASP A 62 -7.09 -11.12 -9.08
CA ASP A 62 -8.45 -11.64 -9.00
C ASP A 62 -8.88 -11.91 -7.55
N GLU A 63 -8.00 -12.46 -6.72
CA GLU A 63 -8.29 -12.67 -5.29
C GLU A 63 -8.48 -11.34 -4.52
N MET A 64 -7.76 -10.29 -4.90
CA MET A 64 -7.99 -8.94 -4.36
C MET A 64 -9.36 -8.39 -4.78
N LEU A 65 -9.81 -8.64 -6.02
CA LEU A 65 -11.16 -8.25 -6.47
C LEU A 65 -12.25 -9.00 -5.70
N ASP A 66 -12.07 -10.30 -5.46
CA ASP A 66 -12.95 -11.10 -4.61
C ASP A 66 -13.01 -10.53 -3.20
N TRP A 67 -11.86 -10.17 -2.62
CA TRP A 67 -11.82 -9.54 -1.31
C TRP A 67 -12.58 -8.22 -1.28
N LEU A 68 -12.43 -7.37 -2.31
CA LEU A 68 -13.18 -6.12 -2.42
C LEU A 68 -14.68 -6.33 -2.60
N ASP A 69 -15.10 -7.43 -3.24
CA ASP A 69 -16.52 -7.75 -3.36
C ASP A 69 -17.16 -8.00 -1.98
N VAL A 70 -16.43 -8.61 -1.06
CA VAL A 70 -16.92 -8.88 0.31
C VAL A 70 -16.69 -7.69 1.24
N ASN A 71 -15.52 -7.06 1.16
CA ASN A 71 -15.02 -6.11 2.15
C ASN A 71 -14.89 -4.66 1.62
N GLY A 72 -15.32 -4.37 0.40
CA GLY A 72 -15.16 -3.05 -0.24
C GLY A 72 -15.84 -1.90 0.50
N THR A 73 -16.78 -2.18 1.41
CA THR A 73 -17.34 -1.17 2.32
C THR A 73 -16.31 -0.66 3.33
N LEU A 74 -15.31 -1.47 3.68
CA LEU A 74 -14.27 -1.16 4.67
C LEU A 74 -13.15 -0.25 4.11
N ILE A 75 -13.13 0.00 2.81
CA ILE A 75 -12.20 0.95 2.18
C ILE A 75 -12.68 2.39 2.38
N ASN A 76 -11.79 3.25 2.87
CA ASN A 76 -12.02 4.67 2.97
C ASN A 76 -11.67 5.37 1.64
N ILE A 77 -12.68 5.63 0.82
CA ILE A 77 -12.53 6.23 -0.52
C ILE A 77 -11.86 7.60 -0.47
N GLN A 78 -12.16 8.43 0.53
CA GLN A 78 -11.54 9.76 0.65
C GLN A 78 -10.04 9.63 0.94
N ARG A 79 -9.67 8.74 1.87
CA ARG A 79 -8.27 8.50 2.21
C ARG A 79 -7.50 7.89 1.04
N LEU A 80 -8.10 6.91 0.35
CA LEU A 80 -7.55 6.30 -0.86
C LEU A 80 -7.20 7.35 -1.92
N ARG A 81 -8.10 8.32 -2.17
CA ARG A 81 -7.86 9.45 -3.08
C ARG A 81 -6.74 10.36 -2.61
N ASN A 82 -6.70 10.68 -1.31
CA ASN A 82 -5.67 11.54 -0.75
C ASN A 82 -4.29 10.89 -0.87
N ILE A 83 -4.18 9.58 -0.63
CA ILE A 83 -2.95 8.82 -0.83
C ILE A 83 -2.55 8.84 -2.30
N GLN A 84 -3.46 8.46 -3.21
CA GLN A 84 -3.18 8.46 -4.64
C GLN A 84 -2.69 9.83 -5.13
N LYS A 85 -3.35 10.92 -4.71
CA LYS A 85 -2.97 12.28 -5.08
C LYS A 85 -1.60 12.69 -4.55
N LYS A 86 -1.26 12.28 -3.32
CA LYS A 86 -0.01 12.69 -2.65
C LYS A 86 1.18 11.84 -3.09
N GLU A 87 1.03 10.52 -3.12
CA GLU A 87 2.13 9.59 -3.45
C GLU A 87 2.23 9.29 -4.95
N GLN A 88 1.18 9.56 -5.74
CA GLN A 88 1.18 9.43 -7.20
C GLN A 88 1.56 8.02 -7.68
N PHE A 89 0.88 6.98 -7.18
CA PHE A 89 1.11 5.62 -7.66
C PHE A 89 0.78 5.50 -9.16
N ASN A 90 1.51 4.64 -9.87
CA ASN A 90 1.29 4.35 -11.29
C ASN A 90 0.12 3.37 -11.51
N SER A 91 -0.99 3.64 -10.83
CA SER A 91 -2.13 2.71 -10.75
C SER A 91 -3.48 3.37 -11.03
N GLU A 92 -3.50 4.65 -11.41
CA GLU A 92 -4.74 5.41 -11.55
C GLU A 92 -5.73 4.78 -12.55
N LYS A 93 -5.26 4.37 -13.72
CA LYS A 93 -6.07 3.71 -14.76
C LYS A 93 -6.72 2.42 -14.24
N VAL A 94 -5.92 1.57 -13.59
CA VAL A 94 -6.36 0.29 -13.01
C VAL A 94 -7.34 0.53 -11.86
N LEU A 95 -7.04 1.47 -10.96
CA LEU A 95 -7.91 1.83 -9.85
C LEU A 95 -9.29 2.30 -10.33
N LYS A 96 -9.35 3.11 -11.39
CA LYS A 96 -10.60 3.59 -11.98
C LYS A 96 -11.44 2.44 -12.57
N ALA A 97 -10.81 1.49 -13.25
CA ALA A 97 -11.49 0.30 -13.76
C ALA A 97 -12.09 -0.54 -12.62
N ILE A 98 -11.31 -0.80 -11.56
CA ILE A 98 -11.80 -1.49 -10.36
C ILE A 98 -12.97 -0.73 -9.73
N ALA A 99 -12.83 0.60 -9.59
CA ALA A 99 -13.88 1.43 -9.01
C ALA A 99 -15.18 1.41 -9.83
N SER A 100 -15.10 1.32 -11.17
CA SER A 100 -16.26 1.15 -12.03
C SER A 100 -17.04 -0.12 -11.67
N ILE A 101 -16.35 -1.25 -11.60
CA ILE A 101 -16.95 -2.56 -11.27
C ILE A 101 -17.56 -2.54 -9.87
N MET A 102 -16.80 -2.03 -8.90
CA MET A 102 -17.28 -1.93 -7.52
C MET A 102 -18.54 -1.05 -7.47
N SER A 103 -18.57 0.08 -8.15
CA SER A 103 -19.70 1.02 -8.13
C SER A 103 -21.00 0.46 -8.69
N LYS A 104 -20.94 -0.58 -9.54
CA LYS A 104 -22.13 -1.27 -10.08
C LYS A 104 -22.87 -2.10 -9.02
N ARG A 105 -22.20 -2.43 -7.90
CA ARG A 105 -22.81 -3.14 -6.78
C ARG A 105 -23.44 -2.11 -5.84
N SER A 106 -24.73 -2.30 -5.50
CA SER A 106 -25.54 -1.31 -4.75
C SER A 106 -24.92 -0.87 -3.41
N LYS A 107 -24.21 -1.77 -2.72
CA LYS A 107 -23.51 -1.49 -1.45
C LYS A 107 -22.30 -0.55 -1.58
N TYR A 108 -21.83 -0.30 -2.81
CA TYR A 108 -20.53 0.31 -3.10
C TYR A 108 -20.65 1.59 -3.93
N PHE A 109 -21.80 2.26 -3.92
CA PHE A 109 -22.03 3.50 -4.67
C PHE A 109 -20.96 4.58 -4.46
N LYS A 110 -20.34 4.65 -3.27
CA LYS A 110 -19.22 5.59 -2.96
C LYS A 110 -18.02 5.45 -3.90
N TRP A 111 -17.79 4.26 -4.48
CA TRP A 111 -16.73 4.01 -5.45
C TRP A 111 -16.95 4.74 -6.79
N LYS A 112 -18.20 5.14 -7.10
CA LYS A 112 -18.53 5.90 -8.31
C LYS A 112 -17.72 7.21 -8.41
N THR A 113 -17.39 7.83 -7.28
CA THR A 113 -16.60 9.06 -7.24
C THR A 113 -15.16 8.88 -7.76
N LEU A 114 -14.61 7.66 -7.70
CA LEU A 114 -13.31 7.32 -8.28
C LEU A 114 -13.43 7.04 -9.78
N ALA A 115 -14.52 6.41 -10.21
CA ALA A 115 -14.72 5.96 -11.59
C ALA A 115 -14.95 7.11 -12.60
N LEU A 116 -15.32 8.31 -12.14
CA LEU A 116 -15.82 9.40 -13.00
C LEU A 116 -14.75 10.37 -13.56
N LEU A 117 -13.47 10.22 -13.23
CA LEU A 117 -12.44 11.20 -13.63
C LEU A 117 -11.73 10.81 -14.95
N ASN A 118 -11.74 11.72 -15.94
CA ASN A 118 -10.98 11.68 -17.20
C ASN A 118 -11.12 10.38 -18.02
N ARG A 119 -12.36 9.93 -18.30
CA ARG A 119 -12.60 8.75 -19.16
C ARG A 119 -12.03 8.94 -20.57
N GLU A 120 -12.12 10.15 -21.13
CA GLU A 120 -11.75 10.43 -22.53
C GLU A 120 -10.24 10.37 -22.80
N GLU A 121 -9.39 10.73 -21.82
CA GLU A 121 -7.93 10.65 -21.98
C GLU A 121 -7.38 9.21 -21.94
N LEU A 122 -8.12 8.29 -21.30
CA LEU A 122 -7.66 6.92 -21.02
C LEU A 122 -7.96 5.92 -22.15
N ILE A 123 -8.89 6.25 -23.05
CA ILE A 123 -9.33 5.39 -24.16
C ILE A 123 -8.28 5.30 -25.28
N ASN A 124 -7.42 6.32 -25.44
CA ASN A 124 -6.54 6.44 -26.61
C ASN A 124 -5.38 5.44 -26.67
N LYS A 125 -5.21 4.56 -25.67
CA LYS A 125 -4.21 3.49 -25.65
C LYS A 125 -4.74 2.28 -24.91
N GLU A 126 -5.40 1.37 -25.62
CA GLU A 126 -5.70 0.05 -25.09
C GLU A 126 -4.38 -0.69 -24.78
N GLU A 127 -4.29 -1.29 -23.60
CA GLU A 127 -3.16 -2.13 -23.19
C GLU A 127 -3.68 -3.37 -22.46
N ASN A 128 -2.96 -4.48 -22.54
CA ASN A 128 -3.29 -5.63 -21.69
C ASN A 128 -3.02 -5.29 -20.21
N LEU A 129 -3.97 -5.64 -19.34
CA LEU A 129 -3.86 -5.40 -17.91
C LEU A 129 -2.66 -6.14 -17.32
N PHE A 130 -2.49 -7.42 -17.70
CA PHE A 130 -1.48 -8.28 -17.12
C PHE A 130 -0.17 -8.26 -17.89
N LEU A 131 0.91 -8.35 -17.12
CA LEU A 131 2.27 -8.22 -17.61
C LEU A 131 3.06 -9.50 -17.28
N THR A 132 3.95 -9.88 -18.20
CA THR A 132 4.97 -10.89 -17.99
C THR A 132 5.97 -10.43 -16.94
N LYS A 133 6.79 -11.34 -16.39
CA LYS A 133 7.86 -10.99 -15.44
C LYS A 133 8.86 -10.00 -16.04
N GLU A 134 8.99 -10.00 -17.36
CA GLU A 134 9.83 -9.11 -18.14
C GLU A 134 9.21 -7.72 -18.32
N GLY A 135 7.92 -7.53 -18.03
CA GLY A 135 7.20 -6.26 -18.21
C GLY A 135 6.44 -6.14 -19.53
N ASN A 136 6.50 -7.16 -20.39
CA ASN A 136 5.75 -7.20 -21.65
C ASN A 136 4.28 -7.54 -21.40
N THR A 137 3.39 -7.06 -22.25
CA THR A 137 1.95 -7.36 -22.19
C THR A 137 1.67 -8.84 -22.42
N ILE A 138 0.83 -9.45 -21.59
CA ILE A 138 0.27 -10.79 -21.82
C ILE A 138 -1.00 -10.62 -22.63
N GLU A 139 -1.08 -11.24 -23.81
CA GLU A 139 -2.31 -11.24 -24.58
C GLU A 139 -3.45 -11.89 -23.80
N SER A 140 -4.56 -11.15 -23.66
CA SER A 140 -5.76 -11.67 -23.04
C SER A 140 -6.51 -12.58 -24.02
N PHE A 141 -6.84 -13.80 -23.60
CA PHE A 141 -7.68 -14.72 -24.36
C PHE A 141 -9.15 -14.60 -23.95
N GLY A 142 -10.07 -14.77 -24.90
CA GLY A 142 -11.51 -14.76 -24.67
C GLY A 142 -12.16 -13.37 -24.78
N THR A 143 -13.41 -13.25 -24.34
CA THR A 143 -14.16 -11.99 -24.40
C THR A 143 -13.61 -10.99 -23.37
N PRO A 144 -13.21 -9.77 -23.81
CA PRO A 144 -12.75 -8.74 -22.88
C PRO A 144 -13.80 -8.34 -21.86
N ASP A 145 -13.34 -8.03 -20.65
CA ASP A 145 -14.17 -7.46 -19.61
C ASP A 145 -14.54 -6.00 -19.96
N LYS A 146 -15.84 -5.72 -20.11
CA LYS A 146 -16.33 -4.42 -20.57
C LYS A 146 -15.95 -3.28 -19.63
N ASP A 147 -15.93 -3.53 -18.31
CA ASP A 147 -15.59 -2.51 -17.34
C ASP A 147 -14.12 -2.11 -17.43
N PHE A 148 -13.21 -3.06 -17.61
CA PHE A 148 -11.81 -2.72 -17.83
C PHE A 148 -11.57 -2.09 -19.21
N GLN A 149 -12.29 -2.57 -20.23
CA GLN A 149 -12.19 -2.03 -21.58
C GLN A 149 -12.62 -0.56 -21.66
N GLU A 150 -13.64 -0.14 -20.92
CA GLU A 150 -14.07 1.27 -20.81
C GLU A 150 -12.95 2.22 -20.35
N TYR A 151 -11.91 1.68 -19.68
CA TYR A 151 -10.74 2.43 -19.22
C TYR A 151 -9.48 2.08 -20.02
N GLY A 152 -9.59 1.46 -21.19
CA GLY A 152 -8.46 1.11 -22.06
C GLY A 152 -7.60 -0.03 -21.52
N LEU A 153 -8.16 -0.93 -20.71
CA LEU A 153 -7.46 -2.11 -20.18
C LEU A 153 -8.10 -3.39 -20.72
N ILE A 154 -7.29 -4.26 -21.30
CA ILE A 154 -7.73 -5.55 -21.85
C ILE A 154 -7.43 -6.65 -20.82
N ARG A 155 -8.48 -7.34 -20.36
CA ARG A 155 -8.40 -8.58 -19.59
C ARG A 155 -9.60 -9.47 -19.90
N GLY A 156 -9.48 -10.76 -19.61
CA GLY A 156 -10.62 -11.68 -19.66
C GLY A 156 -11.68 -11.31 -18.61
N LYS A 157 -12.91 -11.74 -18.85
CA LYS A 157 -14.04 -11.51 -17.95
C LYS A 157 -13.72 -11.87 -16.49
N ILE A 158 -14.17 -11.04 -15.56
CA ILE A 158 -14.00 -11.30 -14.12
C ILE A 158 -15.00 -12.35 -13.66
N GLU A 159 -14.51 -13.34 -12.94
CA GLU A 159 -15.31 -14.33 -12.24
C GLU A 159 -15.06 -14.20 -10.75
N PHE A 160 -16.09 -13.79 -10.01
CA PHE A 160 -16.00 -13.70 -8.56
C PHE A 160 -16.18 -15.10 -7.97
N ARG A 161 -15.11 -15.69 -7.43
CA ARG A 161 -15.10 -17.09 -6.98
C ARG A 161 -15.62 -17.25 -5.56
N GLY A 162 -15.66 -16.16 -4.80
CA GLY A 162 -16.20 -16.15 -3.44
C GLY A 162 -15.31 -16.90 -2.45
N HIS A 163 -14.01 -16.99 -2.74
CA HIS A 163 -13.05 -17.71 -1.90
C HIS A 163 -12.56 -16.89 -0.69
N THR A 164 -12.96 -15.61 -0.60
CA THR A 164 -12.60 -14.72 0.50
C THR A 164 -13.02 -15.29 1.85
N GLN A 165 -12.05 -15.40 2.74
CA GLN A 165 -12.26 -15.79 4.13
C GLN A 165 -12.49 -14.55 5.01
N PRO A 166 -13.13 -14.71 6.18
CA PRO A 166 -13.19 -13.64 7.17
C PRO A 166 -11.80 -13.14 7.56
N VAL A 167 -11.63 -11.83 7.67
CA VAL A 167 -10.40 -11.19 8.15
C VAL A 167 -10.05 -11.75 9.54
N ARG A 168 -8.78 -12.10 9.77
CA ARG A 168 -8.32 -12.56 11.09
C ARG A 168 -8.21 -11.39 12.07
N ILE A 169 -9.33 -10.99 12.66
CA ILE A 169 -9.52 -9.79 13.51
C ILE A 169 -8.70 -9.78 14.83
N LEU A 170 -8.07 -10.89 15.21
CA LEU A 170 -7.27 -11.01 16.44
C LEU A 170 -5.77 -10.68 16.25
N GLN A 171 -5.31 -10.54 15.01
CA GLN A 171 -3.92 -10.20 14.70
C GLN A 171 -3.73 -8.68 14.52
N ASN A 172 -2.52 -8.20 14.79
CA ASN A 172 -2.13 -6.79 14.63
C ASN A 172 -2.38 -6.28 13.20
N THR A 173 -2.15 -7.13 12.21
CA THR A 173 -2.36 -6.89 10.77
C THR A 173 -3.77 -6.43 10.43
N GLY A 174 -4.80 -7.02 11.07
CA GLY A 174 -6.21 -6.71 10.82
C GLY A 174 -6.77 -5.53 11.61
N LEU A 175 -5.96 -4.82 12.40
CA LEU A 175 -6.48 -3.89 13.42
C LEU A 175 -7.24 -2.69 12.84
N LEU A 176 -6.79 -2.11 11.72
CA LEU A 176 -7.52 -1.02 11.07
C LEU A 176 -8.89 -1.48 10.55
N ILE A 177 -8.95 -2.68 9.98
CA ILE A 177 -10.19 -3.30 9.51
C ILE A 177 -11.14 -3.56 10.69
N LYS A 178 -10.62 -4.06 11.81
CA LYS A 178 -11.38 -4.26 13.05
C LYS A 178 -12.00 -2.96 13.56
N LEU A 179 -11.21 -1.90 13.65
CA LEU A 179 -11.69 -0.58 14.09
C LEU A 179 -12.82 -0.08 13.19
N ARG A 180 -12.66 -0.22 11.86
CA ARG A 180 -13.68 0.20 10.89
C ARG A 180 -14.93 -0.66 10.91
N ALA A 181 -14.81 -1.96 11.20
CA ALA A 181 -15.95 -2.84 11.39
C ALA A 181 -16.74 -2.48 12.66
N LEU A 182 -16.04 -2.03 13.72
CA LEU A 182 -16.66 -1.65 15.00
C LEU A 182 -17.26 -0.24 15.01
N LEU A 183 -16.52 0.74 14.48
CA LEU A 183 -16.82 2.18 14.60
C LEU A 183 -17.35 2.79 13.30
N GLY A 184 -17.42 1.99 12.23
CA GLY A 184 -17.66 2.46 10.87
C GLY A 184 -16.41 3.03 10.21
N VAL A 185 -16.46 3.20 8.88
CA VAL A 185 -15.34 3.76 8.11
C VAL A 185 -15.29 5.28 8.25
N ASN A 186 -14.43 5.77 9.14
CA ASN A 186 -14.24 7.19 9.40
C ASN A 186 -12.82 7.47 9.96
N THR A 187 -12.42 8.74 9.92
CA THR A 187 -11.09 9.23 10.34
C THR A 187 -10.73 8.91 11.79
N ARG A 188 -11.71 8.67 12.68
CA ARG A 188 -11.43 8.34 14.08
C ARG A 188 -10.72 7.01 14.21
N CYS A 189 -10.95 6.06 13.28
CA CYS A 189 -10.26 4.78 13.25
C CYS A 189 -8.75 4.97 13.05
N GLU A 190 -8.34 5.81 12.10
CA GLU A 190 -6.92 6.09 11.84
C GLU A 190 -6.29 6.89 12.99
N ILE A 191 -7.03 7.82 13.61
CA ILE A 191 -6.56 8.54 14.81
C ILE A 191 -6.31 7.55 15.96
N ILE A 192 -7.27 6.67 16.28
CA ILE A 192 -7.13 5.68 17.35
C ILE A 192 -5.93 4.77 17.05
N LEU A 193 -5.83 4.25 15.83
CA LEU A 193 -4.72 3.39 15.43
C LEU A 193 -3.37 4.09 15.58
N HIS A 194 -3.28 5.37 15.19
CA HIS A 194 -2.07 6.18 15.32
C HIS A 194 -1.68 6.37 16.80
N LEU A 195 -2.64 6.70 17.65
CA LEU A 195 -2.40 6.88 19.09
C LEU A 195 -2.13 5.54 19.82
N LEU A 196 -2.55 4.39 19.28
CA LEU A 196 -2.19 3.07 19.82
C LEU A 196 -0.72 2.69 19.55
N THR A 197 -0.07 3.34 18.58
CA THR A 197 1.31 3.08 18.19
C THR A 197 2.30 4.17 18.63
N HIS A 198 1.81 5.22 19.28
CA HIS A 198 2.61 6.35 19.75
C HIS A 198 2.28 6.68 21.21
N ASN A 199 3.26 7.15 21.99
CA ASN A 199 3.02 7.57 23.37
C ASN A 199 2.10 8.80 23.44
N SER A 200 2.32 9.77 22.55
CA SER A 200 1.44 10.91 22.31
C SER A 200 1.78 11.52 20.96
N ALA A 201 0.87 12.28 20.35
CA ALA A 201 1.11 12.90 19.06
C ALA A 201 0.45 14.27 18.91
N HIS A 202 1.14 15.17 18.20
CA HIS A 202 0.62 16.46 17.78
C HIS A 202 -0.35 16.29 16.58
N PRO A 203 -1.47 17.02 16.49
CA PRO A 203 -2.46 16.87 15.41
C PRO A 203 -1.88 16.95 13.99
N ALA A 204 -0.88 17.80 13.77
CA ALA A 204 -0.24 17.93 12.46
C ALA A 204 0.51 16.65 12.03
N LEU A 205 1.13 15.95 12.99
CA LEU A 205 1.81 14.68 12.72
C LEU A 205 0.79 13.61 12.33
N ILE A 206 -0.29 13.48 13.11
CA ILE A 206 -1.38 12.53 12.83
C ILE A 206 -1.95 12.80 11.44
N ALA A 207 -2.26 14.05 11.11
CA ALA A 207 -2.79 14.42 9.79
C ALA A 207 -1.87 14.05 8.64
N LYS A 208 -0.57 14.34 8.78
CA LYS A 208 0.44 14.01 7.77
C LYS A 208 0.52 12.51 7.50
N GLU A 209 0.48 11.69 8.55
CA GLU A 209 0.68 10.24 8.48
C GLU A 209 -0.60 9.46 8.15
N THR A 210 -1.76 10.02 8.48
CA THR A 210 -3.07 9.42 8.19
C THR A 210 -3.67 9.89 6.86
N TYR A 211 -3.03 10.84 6.17
CA TYR A 211 -3.45 11.41 4.87
C TYR A 211 -4.78 12.18 4.95
N TYR A 212 -4.95 12.96 6.01
CA TYR A 212 -6.08 13.89 6.19
C TYR A 212 -5.60 15.33 6.33
N ALA A 213 -6.52 16.29 6.17
CA ALA A 213 -6.23 17.69 6.43
C ALA A 213 -6.01 17.94 7.93
N GLN A 214 -5.05 18.79 8.28
CA GLN A 214 -4.72 19.10 9.68
C GLN A 214 -5.91 19.63 10.46
N LYS A 215 -6.71 20.52 9.86
CA LYS A 215 -7.92 21.07 10.49
C LYS A 215 -8.93 19.98 10.86
N THR A 216 -9.16 19.01 9.96
CA THR A 216 -10.05 17.87 10.20
C THR A 216 -9.60 17.05 11.40
N ILE A 217 -8.31 16.73 11.49
CA ILE A 217 -7.76 15.96 12.61
C ILE A 217 -7.84 16.75 13.92
N GLN A 218 -7.50 18.04 13.89
CA GLN A 218 -7.58 18.89 15.07
C GLN A 218 -8.99 18.95 15.63
N ASP A 219 -10.00 19.16 14.78
CA ASP A 219 -11.39 19.26 15.21
C ASP A 219 -11.91 17.93 15.75
N LEU A 220 -11.56 16.81 15.10
CA LEU A 220 -11.92 15.47 15.57
C LEU A 220 -11.26 15.13 16.90
N LEU A 221 -9.99 15.49 17.12
CA LEU A 221 -9.30 15.24 18.39
C LEU A 221 -9.92 16.03 19.54
N VAL A 222 -10.32 17.28 19.29
CA VAL A 222 -11.07 18.08 20.27
C VAL A 222 -12.39 17.40 20.60
N GLU A 223 -13.17 16.99 19.60
CA GLU A 223 -14.44 16.29 19.80
C GLU A 223 -14.25 14.96 20.56
N MET A 224 -13.28 14.15 20.15
CA MET A 224 -12.97 12.85 20.75
C MET A 224 -12.46 13.00 22.19
N SER A 225 -11.80 14.11 22.54
CA SER A 225 -11.36 14.35 23.92
C SER A 225 -12.53 14.48 24.92
N HIS A 226 -13.70 14.91 24.46
CA HIS A 226 -14.90 14.97 25.31
C HIS A 226 -15.40 13.58 25.75
N SER A 227 -14.96 12.50 25.10
CA SER A 227 -15.29 11.13 25.52
C SER A 227 -14.59 10.69 26.81
N GLY A 228 -13.52 11.39 27.22
CA GLY A 228 -12.64 10.97 28.31
C GLY A 228 -11.71 9.79 27.96
N LEU A 229 -11.78 9.25 26.73
CA LEU A 229 -10.90 8.16 26.26
C LEU A 229 -9.67 8.67 25.50
N ILE A 230 -9.70 9.91 25.03
CA ILE A 230 -8.57 10.62 24.43
C ILE A 230 -8.16 11.74 25.37
N ASN A 231 -6.91 11.71 25.80
CA ASN A 231 -6.35 12.64 26.76
C ASN A 231 -5.43 13.65 26.07
N ILE A 232 -5.19 14.78 26.75
CA ILE A 232 -4.35 15.87 26.27
C ILE A 232 -3.20 16.05 27.25
N SER A 233 -1.98 16.17 26.73
CA SER A 233 -0.80 16.64 27.45
C SER A 233 -0.25 17.91 26.80
N LEU A 234 0.37 18.77 27.60
CA LEU A 234 1.08 19.94 27.10
C LEU A 234 2.58 19.61 26.98
N VAL A 235 3.12 19.78 25.78
CA VAL A 235 4.56 19.73 25.51
C VAL A 235 4.98 21.14 25.15
N GLY A 236 5.52 21.86 26.14
CA GLY A 236 5.72 23.31 26.03
C GLY A 236 4.38 24.05 25.87
N LYS A 237 4.15 24.67 24.70
CA LYS A 237 2.89 25.37 24.37
C LYS A 237 1.97 24.56 23.46
N GLU A 238 2.40 23.37 23.03
CA GLU A 238 1.67 22.56 22.05
C GLU A 238 0.83 21.48 22.73
N LYS A 239 -0.35 21.20 22.16
CA LYS A 239 -1.23 20.14 22.63
C LYS A 239 -0.87 18.82 21.94
N HIS A 240 -0.54 17.83 22.74
CA HIS A 240 -0.34 16.46 22.30
C HIS A 240 -1.50 15.59 22.80
N TYR A 241 -1.96 14.68 21.95
CA TYR A 241 -3.06 13.78 22.27
C TYR A 241 -2.53 12.37 22.48
N TRP A 242 -3.15 11.62 23.39
CA TRP A 242 -2.78 10.24 23.70
C TRP A 242 -3.99 9.45 24.21
N LEU A 243 -3.86 8.12 24.26
CA LEU A 243 -4.87 7.23 24.84
C LEU A 243 -4.21 6.19 25.75
N ASP A 244 -5.00 5.59 26.64
CA ASP A 244 -4.54 4.52 27.52
C ASP A 244 -4.40 3.21 26.74
N ARG A 245 -3.17 2.91 26.30
CA ARG A 245 -2.86 1.76 25.42
C ARG A 245 -3.30 0.43 26.03
N VAL A 246 -3.14 0.25 27.34
CA VAL A 246 -3.48 -1.00 28.03
C VAL A 246 -4.99 -1.24 27.96
N LYS A 247 -5.79 -0.25 28.35
CA LYS A 247 -7.26 -0.37 28.30
C LYS A 247 -7.78 -0.59 26.88
N TRP A 248 -7.18 0.08 25.90
CA TRP A 248 -7.57 -0.11 24.51
C TRP A 248 -7.13 -1.48 23.97
N PHE A 249 -5.99 -2.01 24.37
CA PHE A 249 -5.54 -3.35 23.98
C PHE A 249 -6.45 -4.42 24.56
N ASP A 250 -6.85 -4.28 25.82
CA ASP A 250 -7.83 -5.17 26.46
C ASP A 250 -9.19 -5.08 25.76
N PHE A 251 -9.70 -3.87 25.53
CA PHE A 251 -10.98 -3.63 24.84
C PHE A 251 -10.98 -4.22 23.43
N LEU A 252 -9.90 -4.01 22.68
CA LEU A 252 -9.74 -4.53 21.33
C LEU A 252 -9.25 -5.98 21.30
N LYS A 253 -9.06 -6.64 22.45
CA LYS A 253 -8.54 -8.02 22.56
C LYS A 253 -7.27 -8.24 21.72
N ILE A 254 -6.33 -7.29 21.79
CA ILE A 254 -5.03 -7.36 21.11
C ILE A 254 -4.09 -8.20 21.99
N GLN A 255 -3.53 -9.28 21.44
CA GLN A 255 -2.71 -10.22 22.19
C GLN A 255 -1.22 -9.87 22.22
N ASN A 256 -0.76 -9.03 21.30
CA ASN A 256 0.65 -8.69 21.15
C ASN A 256 0.85 -7.17 21.21
N ASP A 257 1.64 -6.71 22.18
CA ASP A 257 1.90 -5.29 22.41
C ASP A 257 2.99 -4.67 21.51
N SER A 258 3.61 -5.49 20.64
CA SER A 258 4.64 -5.06 19.71
C SER A 258 4.12 -4.30 18.48
N LEU A 259 2.86 -3.82 18.50
CA LEU A 259 2.26 -3.10 17.38
C LEU A 259 3.07 -1.85 17.02
N ARG A 260 3.60 -1.80 15.79
CA ARG A 260 4.33 -0.66 15.23
C ARG A 260 3.54 0.08 14.16
N TRP A 261 3.75 1.39 14.08
CA TRP A 261 3.26 2.20 12.97
C TRP A 261 4.18 2.07 11.76
N VAL A 262 3.59 1.81 10.58
CA VAL A 262 4.32 1.82 9.31
C VAL A 262 3.62 2.77 8.36
N LYS A 263 4.37 3.67 7.71
CA LYS A 263 3.81 4.57 6.68
C LYS A 263 3.73 3.83 5.35
N TRP A 264 2.80 2.88 5.27
CA TRP A 264 2.62 2.01 4.10
C TRP A 264 2.55 2.75 2.76
N PRO A 265 1.88 3.91 2.63
CA PRO A 265 1.91 4.65 1.37
C PRO A 265 3.33 5.06 0.92
N GLU A 266 4.19 5.55 1.83
CA GLU A 266 5.56 5.95 1.51
C GLU A 266 6.43 4.73 1.19
N MET A 267 6.27 3.65 1.96
CA MET A 267 6.97 2.38 1.74
C MET A 267 6.62 1.76 0.38
N PHE A 268 5.33 1.60 0.08
CA PHE A 268 4.90 1.01 -1.18
C PHE A 268 5.24 1.89 -2.38
N LYS A 269 5.24 3.22 -2.21
CA LYS A 269 5.70 4.10 -3.28
C LYS A 269 7.19 3.90 -3.57
N ALA A 270 8.03 3.75 -2.54
CA ALA A 270 9.45 3.45 -2.71
C ALA A 270 9.68 2.11 -3.43
N LEU A 271 8.92 1.07 -3.08
CA LEU A 271 9.00 -0.23 -3.75
C LEU A 271 8.54 -0.15 -5.22
N GLU A 272 7.45 0.58 -5.49
CA GLU A 272 6.96 0.81 -6.85
C GLU A 272 8.01 1.55 -7.69
N GLU A 273 8.57 2.65 -7.18
CA GLU A 273 9.59 3.43 -7.90
C GLU A 273 10.84 2.60 -8.18
N THR A 274 11.22 1.73 -7.25
CA THR A 274 12.31 0.77 -7.45
C THR A 274 12.00 -0.16 -8.61
N TRP A 275 10.82 -0.78 -8.61
CA TRP A 275 10.41 -1.68 -9.69
C TRP A 275 10.40 -0.97 -11.05
N LEU A 276 9.76 0.20 -11.13
CA LEU A 276 9.67 0.97 -12.37
C LEU A 276 11.06 1.32 -12.93
N LYS A 277 12.01 1.65 -12.06
CA LYS A 277 13.38 1.99 -12.47
C LYS A 277 14.16 0.77 -12.95
N ILE A 278 14.13 -0.35 -12.22
CA ILE A 278 14.87 -1.57 -12.62
C ILE A 278 14.21 -2.30 -13.80
N ASN A 279 12.94 -2.00 -14.08
CA ASN A 279 12.21 -2.52 -15.23
C ASN A 279 12.39 -1.66 -16.50
N ASP A 280 13.10 -0.53 -16.45
CA ASP A 280 13.44 0.27 -17.64
C ASP A 280 14.55 -0.42 -18.45
N ASP A 281 14.21 -0.84 -19.67
CA ASP A 281 15.09 -1.57 -20.58
C ASP A 281 16.41 -0.82 -20.89
N LYS A 282 16.43 0.51 -20.73
CA LYS A 282 17.66 1.30 -20.89
C LYS A 282 18.76 0.86 -19.92
N LEU A 283 18.40 0.45 -18.70
CA LEU A 283 19.39 0.03 -17.69
C LEU A 283 20.12 -1.26 -18.08
N LEU A 284 19.52 -2.12 -18.92
CA LEU A 284 20.17 -3.35 -19.39
C LEU A 284 21.37 -3.07 -20.31
N ASN A 285 21.41 -1.88 -20.92
CA ASN A 285 22.45 -1.48 -21.86
C ASN A 285 23.55 -0.64 -21.21
N TYR A 286 23.44 -0.32 -19.91
CA TYR A 286 24.44 0.48 -19.20
C TYR A 286 25.66 -0.36 -18.83
N ASP A 287 26.83 0.29 -18.82
CA ASP A 287 28.01 -0.29 -18.20
C ASP A 287 27.88 -0.30 -16.66
N SER A 288 28.81 -0.96 -15.96
CA SER A 288 28.69 -1.24 -14.52
C SER A 288 28.66 0.06 -13.72
N LEU A 289 29.49 1.02 -14.14
CA LEU A 289 29.67 2.27 -13.43
C LEU A 289 28.42 3.13 -13.56
N LEU A 290 27.87 3.23 -14.78
CA LEU A 290 26.65 3.96 -15.04
C LEU A 290 25.45 3.30 -14.36
N LEU A 291 25.33 1.97 -14.39
CA LEU A 291 24.30 1.24 -13.65
C LEU A 291 24.38 1.54 -12.15
N SER A 292 25.57 1.42 -11.55
CA SER A 292 25.79 1.70 -10.13
C SER A 292 25.42 3.15 -9.76
N SER A 293 25.80 4.11 -10.62
CA SER A 293 25.45 5.53 -10.45
C SER A 293 23.93 5.74 -10.46
N GLU A 294 23.22 5.12 -11.40
CA GLU A 294 21.77 5.23 -11.53
C GLU A 294 21.02 4.60 -10.35
N LEU A 295 21.49 3.46 -9.84
CA LEU A 295 20.94 2.83 -8.64
C LEU A 295 21.18 3.69 -7.39
N ARG A 296 22.31 4.41 -7.32
CA ARG A 296 22.59 5.36 -6.23
C ARG A 296 21.63 6.53 -6.24
N VAL A 297 21.38 7.13 -7.42
CA VAL A 297 20.39 8.21 -7.57
C VAL A 297 19.00 7.73 -7.16
N LEU A 298 18.61 6.52 -7.57
CA LEU A 298 17.38 5.90 -7.12
C LEU A 298 17.34 5.74 -5.59
N MET A 299 18.39 5.17 -4.97
CA MET A 299 18.43 4.97 -3.52
C MET A 299 18.32 6.30 -2.76
N GLN A 300 19.03 7.35 -3.19
CA GLN A 300 18.93 8.69 -2.58
C GLN A 300 17.51 9.23 -2.60
N LYS A 301 16.72 8.90 -3.64
CA LYS A 301 15.32 9.27 -3.75
C LYS A 301 14.41 8.45 -2.83
N ILE A 302 14.60 7.13 -2.77
CA ILE A 302 13.67 6.22 -2.04
C ILE A 302 14.02 6.06 -0.55
N LYS A 303 15.29 6.19 -0.16
CA LYS A 303 15.76 5.98 1.21
C LYS A 303 15.04 6.86 2.23
N PRO A 304 14.83 8.18 2.00
CA PRO A 304 14.07 9.00 2.93
C PRO A 304 12.65 8.49 3.17
N LYS A 305 11.97 7.93 2.16
CA LYS A 305 10.61 7.34 2.27
C LYS A 305 10.62 6.05 3.08
N ILE A 306 11.63 5.20 2.89
CA ILE A 306 11.78 3.93 3.61
C ILE A 306 12.08 4.20 5.10
N GLU A 307 13.00 5.13 5.37
CA GLU A 307 13.35 5.53 6.73
C GLU A 307 12.15 6.17 7.45
N SER A 308 11.46 7.11 6.79
CA SER A 308 10.27 7.74 7.36
C SER A 308 9.10 6.76 7.57
N ALA A 309 9.03 5.69 6.78
CA ALA A 309 8.05 4.62 6.95
C ALA A 309 8.31 3.70 8.14
N GLY A 310 9.42 3.86 8.85
CA GLY A 310 9.74 3.10 10.07
C GLY A 310 10.83 2.05 9.89
N PHE A 311 11.60 2.10 8.79
CA PHE A 311 12.70 1.18 8.49
C PHE A 311 14.08 1.86 8.58
N LEU A 312 14.21 2.86 9.46
CA LEU A 312 15.47 3.58 9.70
C LEU A 312 16.61 2.60 10.04
N GLY A 313 17.77 2.80 9.41
CA GLY A 313 18.97 1.98 9.64
C GLY A 313 18.97 0.61 8.94
N THR A 314 17.90 0.27 8.20
CA THR A 314 17.86 -0.98 7.41
C THR A 314 18.75 -0.90 6.16
N LEU A 315 18.83 0.31 5.59
CA LEU A 315 19.59 0.59 4.37
C LEU A 315 20.99 1.10 4.70
N SER A 316 21.97 0.66 3.93
CA SER A 316 23.37 1.05 4.09
C SER A 316 23.58 2.52 3.69
N ASP A 317 24.65 3.14 4.21
CA ASP A 317 25.09 4.47 3.74
C ASP A 317 25.81 4.33 2.40
N GLU A 318 25.20 4.86 1.34
CA GLU A 318 25.72 4.81 -0.02
C GLU A 318 27.08 5.51 -0.17
N LYS A 319 27.44 6.42 0.75
CA LYS A 319 28.74 7.11 0.74
C LYS A 319 29.91 6.20 1.09
N LEU A 320 29.65 5.06 1.73
CA LEU A 320 30.68 4.12 2.16
C LEU A 320 31.13 3.16 1.05
N PHE A 321 30.43 3.14 -0.08
CA PHE A 321 30.69 2.22 -1.18
C PHE A 321 30.99 3.00 -2.45
N PHE A 322 32.13 2.73 -3.11
CA PHE A 322 32.59 3.46 -4.29
C PHE A 322 32.45 2.63 -5.57
N GLY A 323 32.20 3.32 -6.68
CA GLY A 323 32.18 2.72 -8.02
C GLY A 323 31.12 1.62 -8.17
N GLU A 324 31.50 0.54 -8.81
CA GLU A 324 30.60 -0.57 -9.20
C GLU A 324 30.11 -1.40 -8.01
N ASN A 325 30.85 -1.38 -6.89
CA ASN A 325 30.59 -2.18 -5.69
C ASN A 325 29.25 -1.86 -5.01
N TYR A 326 28.68 -0.70 -5.28
CA TYR A 326 27.40 -0.30 -4.70
C TYR A 326 26.21 -1.12 -5.22
N THR A 327 26.32 -1.71 -6.42
CA THR A 327 25.23 -2.50 -7.02
C THR A 327 24.78 -3.66 -6.12
N GLU A 328 25.73 -4.42 -5.57
CA GLU A 328 25.43 -5.54 -4.66
C GLU A 328 24.86 -5.07 -3.32
N VAL A 329 25.32 -3.92 -2.82
CA VAL A 329 24.78 -3.31 -1.60
C VAL A 329 23.33 -2.93 -1.80
N PHE A 330 23.02 -2.28 -2.92
CA PHE A 330 21.66 -1.92 -3.31
C PHE A 330 20.74 -3.15 -3.34
N TYR A 331 21.18 -4.25 -3.95
CA TYR A 331 20.40 -5.50 -4.01
C TYR A 331 20.15 -6.09 -2.63
N ASN A 332 21.19 -6.17 -1.78
CA ASN A 332 21.08 -6.74 -0.45
C ASN A 332 20.20 -5.87 0.47
N ASP A 333 20.32 -4.56 0.40
CA ASP A 333 19.52 -3.64 1.21
C ASP A 333 18.03 -3.73 0.88
N LEU A 334 17.67 -3.89 -0.39
CA LEU A 334 16.27 -4.08 -0.79
C LEU A 334 15.71 -5.43 -0.35
N LYS A 335 16.52 -6.49 -0.30
CA LYS A 335 16.09 -7.81 0.20
C LYS A 335 15.73 -7.75 1.69
N LYS A 336 16.52 -7.06 2.51
CA LYS A 336 16.28 -6.87 3.95
C LYS A 336 14.93 -6.24 4.28
N LEU A 337 14.30 -5.54 3.34
CA LEU A 337 12.99 -4.90 3.55
C LEU A 337 11.82 -5.90 3.62
N PHE A 338 12.04 -7.14 3.17
CA PHE A 338 11.01 -8.19 3.10
C PHE A 338 11.15 -9.27 4.17
N GLU A 339 12.30 -9.29 4.85
CA GLU A 339 12.60 -10.06 6.06
C GLU A 339 11.88 -9.45 7.27
#